data_AF-A0A961YXD9-F1
#
_entry.id   AF-A0A961YXD9-F1
#
_cell.length_a   1.000
_cell.length_b   1.000
_cell.length_c   1.000
_cell.angle_alpha   90.00
_cell.angle_beta   90.00
_cell.angle_gamma   90.00
#
_symmetry.space_group_name_H-M   'P 1'
#
loop_
_entity.id
_entity.type
_entity.pdbx_description
1 polymer ?
#
loop_
_entity_poly.entity_id
_entity_poly.type
_entity_poly.pdbx_seq_one_letter_code
_entity_poly.pdbx_strand_id
1 'polypeptide(L)'
;MAKPQDPFRRLLWLASDRLFTDPIDLAVDLDADPQGTLYRLSSNPQEFARLAPHLTDTDRLERHQQLITAARAYILQTRKLTADAIDQLELGLEAAETGEVS
;
A
#
# COMPACT_ATOMS: atom_id res chain seq x y z
N MET A 1 2.13 8.28 -15.68
CA MET A 1 1.69 6.97 -15.18
C MET A 1 0.19 6.85 -15.32
N ALA A 2 -0.33 5.68 -15.70
CA ALA A 2 -1.77 5.42 -15.69
C ALA A 2 -2.28 5.25 -14.25
N LYS A 3 -3.53 5.64 -13.98
CA LYS A 3 -4.13 5.59 -12.65
C LYS A 3 -4.47 4.13 -12.26
N PRO A 4 -4.13 3.67 -11.04
CA PRO A 4 -4.51 2.33 -10.57
C PRO A 4 -6.03 2.14 -10.50
N GLN A 5 -6.52 0.96 -10.90
CA GLN A 5 -7.94 0.56 -10.77
C GLN A 5 -8.27 0.07 -9.35
N ASP A 6 -7.28 -0.51 -8.65
CA ASP A 6 -7.43 -0.90 -7.25
C ASP A 6 -7.66 0.35 -6.37
N PRO A 7 -8.73 0.36 -5.54
CA PRO A 7 -9.10 1.55 -4.76
C PRO A 7 -8.05 1.93 -3.70
N PHE A 8 -7.34 0.96 -3.12
CA PHE A 8 -6.32 1.22 -2.10
C PHE A 8 -5.01 1.71 -2.72
N ARG A 9 -4.58 1.13 -3.85
CA ARG A 9 -3.44 1.62 -4.62
C ARG A 9 -3.71 3.02 -5.19
N ARG A 10 -4.94 3.29 -5.60
CA ARG A 10 -5.38 4.63 -6.01
C ARG A 10 -5.37 5.62 -4.85
N LEU A 11 -5.83 5.22 -3.65
CA LEU A 11 -5.78 6.06 -2.46
C LEU A 11 -4.33 6.41 -2.09
N LEU A 12 -3.44 5.40 -2.13
CA LEU A 12 -2.01 5.56 -1.89
C LEU A 12 -1.37 6.54 -2.89
N TRP A 13 -1.67 6.37 -4.18
CA TRP A 13 -1.19 7.27 -5.23
C TRP A 13 -1.68 8.72 -5.03
N LEU A 14 -2.97 8.91 -4.69
CA LEU A 14 -3.54 10.24 -4.43
C LEU A 14 -2.94 10.90 -3.19
N ALA A 15 -2.64 10.13 -2.14
CA ALA A 15 -2.01 10.68 -0.95
C ALA A 15 -0.56 11.09 -1.21
N SER A 16 0.13 10.31 -2.06
CA SER A 16 1.51 10.58 -2.52
C SER A 16 1.58 11.86 -3.35
N ASP A 17 0.70 12.00 -4.34
CA ASP A 17 0.53 13.19 -5.19
C ASP A 17 0.31 14.49 -4.41
N ARG A 18 -0.35 14.40 -3.25
CA ARG A 18 -0.63 15.56 -2.39
C ARG A 18 0.52 15.97 -1.49
N LEU A 19 1.49 15.09 -1.24
CA LEU A 19 2.62 15.35 -0.35
C LEU A 19 3.90 15.70 -1.11
N PHE A 20 4.13 15.04 -2.24
CA PHE A 20 5.36 15.15 -3.01
C PHE A 20 5.20 16.03 -4.24
N THR A 21 6.34 16.51 -4.76
CA THR A 21 6.38 17.27 -6.02
C THR A 21 6.03 16.38 -7.21
N ASP A 22 6.53 15.15 -7.18
CA ASP A 22 6.25 14.12 -8.17
C ASP A 22 5.61 12.92 -7.45
N PRO A 23 4.43 12.43 -7.89
CA PRO A 23 3.79 11.29 -7.26
C PRO A 23 4.62 10.02 -7.44
N ILE A 24 4.85 9.31 -6.34
CA ILE A 24 5.55 8.03 -6.31
C ILE A 24 4.57 6.84 -6.17
N ASP A 25 4.89 5.74 -6.84
CA ASP A 25 4.18 4.47 -6.72
C ASP A 25 4.74 3.64 -5.55
N LEU A 26 4.34 4.02 -4.34
CA LEU A 26 4.76 3.36 -3.09
C LEU A 26 4.31 1.89 -2.96
N ALA A 27 3.39 1.42 -3.82
CA ALA A 27 2.89 0.05 -3.74
C ALA A 27 4.02 -0.97 -3.91
N VAL A 28 4.97 -0.71 -4.82
CA VAL A 28 6.11 -1.60 -5.09
C VAL A 28 6.98 -1.77 -3.85
N ASP A 29 7.33 -0.67 -3.18
CA ASP A 29 8.15 -0.70 -1.96
C ASP A 29 7.41 -1.31 -0.76
N LEU A 30 6.08 -1.12 -0.69
CA LEU A 30 5.24 -1.69 0.36
C LEU A 30 5.00 -3.20 0.15
N ASP A 31 4.94 -3.67 -1.10
CA ASP A 31 4.82 -5.09 -1.41
C ASP A 31 6.13 -5.84 -1.07
N ALA A 32 7.28 -5.19 -1.28
CA ALA A 32 8.61 -5.77 -1.01
C ALA A 32 8.99 -5.75 0.48
N ASP A 33 8.78 -4.62 1.17
CA ASP A 33 9.11 -4.46 2.59
C ASP A 33 8.09 -3.56 3.29
N PRO A 34 6.92 -4.09 3.72
CA PRO A 34 5.84 -3.29 4.29
C PRO A 34 6.28 -2.52 5.55
N GLN A 35 7.06 -3.17 6.43
CA GLN A 35 7.42 -2.60 7.74
C GLN A 35 8.56 -1.59 7.61
N GLY A 36 9.62 -1.92 6.88
CA GLY A 36 10.74 -1.00 6.67
C GLY A 36 10.33 0.20 5.84
N THR A 37 9.50 0.02 4.82
CA THR A 37 8.94 1.13 4.04
C THR A 37 8.03 2.02 4.88
N LEU A 38 7.13 1.47 5.70
CA LEU A 38 6.33 2.29 6.63
C LEU A 38 7.21 3.06 7.63
N TYR A 39 8.25 2.42 8.16
CA TYR A 39 9.17 3.07 9.10
C TYR A 39 9.88 4.25 8.44
N ARG A 40 10.55 4.05 7.30
CA ARG A 40 11.22 5.12 6.54
C ARG A 40 10.24 6.22 6.15
N LEU A 41 9.05 5.85 5.68
CA LEU A 41 8.04 6.81 5.28
C LEU A 41 7.60 7.68 6.47
N SER A 42 7.53 7.10 7.68
CA SER A 42 7.13 7.82 8.89
C SER A 42 8.23 8.72 9.47
N SER A 43 9.50 8.33 9.33
CA SER A 43 10.64 9.03 9.93
C SER A 43 11.26 10.06 8.97
N ASN A 44 11.35 9.73 7.68
CA ASN A 44 12.01 10.54 6.68
C ASN A 44 11.36 10.37 5.28
N PRO A 45 10.16 10.95 5.04
CA PRO A 45 9.47 10.82 3.76
C PRO A 45 10.27 11.38 2.56
N GLN A 46 11.28 12.21 2.80
CA GLN A 46 12.15 12.78 1.77
C GLN A 46 13.10 11.77 1.13
N GLU A 47 13.29 10.59 1.73
CA GLU A 47 14.03 9.47 1.11
C GLU A 47 13.34 8.94 -0.15
N PHE A 48 12.02 9.08 -0.23
CA PHE A 48 11.24 8.59 -1.36
C PHE A 48 11.08 9.63 -2.46
N ALA A 49 10.79 10.87 -2.08
CA ALA A 49 10.60 11.96 -3.03
C ALA A 49 10.69 13.34 -2.36
N ARG A 50 10.90 14.36 -3.20
CA ARG A 50 10.91 15.75 -2.76
C ARG A 50 9.51 16.18 -2.32
N LEU A 51 9.37 16.67 -1.08
CA LEU A 51 8.13 17.29 -0.60
C LEU A 51 7.73 18.48 -1.47
N ALA A 52 6.43 18.62 -1.71
CA ALA A 52 5.90 19.72 -2.50
C ALA A 52 6.24 21.08 -1.84
N PRO A 53 6.90 22.00 -2.57
CA PRO A 53 7.50 23.20 -1.97
C PRO A 53 6.46 24.23 -1.51
N HIS A 54 5.23 24.16 -2.01
CA HIS A 54 4.14 25.08 -1.71
C HIS A 54 3.38 24.72 -0.42
N LEU A 55 3.65 23.56 0.18
CA LEU A 55 2.96 23.12 1.41
C LEU A 55 3.54 23.84 2.64
N THR A 56 2.66 24.37 3.47
CA THR A 56 3.00 24.85 4.83
C THR A 56 3.40 23.68 5.73
N ASP A 57 4.00 23.95 6.89
CA ASP A 57 4.38 22.90 7.84
C ASP A 57 3.16 22.10 8.34
N THR A 58 2.04 22.79 8.57
CA THR A 58 0.77 22.16 8.96
C THR A 58 0.22 21.27 7.84
N ASP A 59 0.22 21.76 6.60
CA ASP A 59 -0.21 20.95 5.45
C ASP A 59 0.67 19.72 5.30
N ARG A 60 2.00 19.88 5.41
CA ARG A 60 2.94 18.75 5.32
C ARG A 60 2.62 17.69 6.35
N LEU A 61 2.38 18.07 7.59
CA LEU A 61 2.04 17.13 8.66
C LEU A 61 0.73 16.38 8.34
N GLU A 62 -0.32 17.10 7.93
CA GLU A 62 -1.61 16.49 7.60
C GLU A 62 -1.51 15.54 6.39
N ARG A 63 -0.87 15.98 5.30
CA ARG A 63 -0.68 15.17 4.09
C ARG A 63 0.20 13.96 4.36
N HIS A 64 1.22 14.11 5.21
CA HIS A 64 2.07 13.00 5.63
C HIS A 64 1.28 11.96 6.43
N GLN A 65 0.44 12.37 7.38
CA GLN A 65 -0.45 11.47 8.12
C GLN A 65 -1.46 10.76 7.21
N GLN A 66 -2.01 11.47 6.22
CA GLN A 66 -2.90 10.89 5.20
C GLN A 66 -2.18 9.82 4.38
N LEU A 67 -0.92 10.07 3.99
CA LEU A 67 -0.11 9.11 3.26
C LEU A 67 0.21 7.86 4.10
N ILE A 68 0.60 8.03 5.36
CA ILE A 68 0.83 6.91 6.29
C ILE A 68 -0.44 6.07 6.48
N THR A 69 -1.59 6.73 6.58
CA THR A 69 -2.89 6.05 6.71
C THR A 69 -3.22 5.25 5.45
N ALA A 70 -3.01 5.83 4.27
CA ALA A 70 -3.22 5.14 3.00
C ALA A 70 -2.28 3.93 2.84
N ALA A 71 -1.00 4.08 3.22
CA ALA A 71 -0.03 2.98 3.19
C ALA A 71 -0.43 1.83 4.12
N ARG A 72 -0.89 2.13 5.35
CA ARG A 72 -1.42 1.12 6.28
C ARG A 72 -2.65 0.42 5.73
N ALA A 73 -3.59 1.17 5.15
CA ALA A 73 -4.80 0.60 4.54
C ALA A 73 -4.47 -0.34 3.38
N TYR A 74 -3.50 0.04 2.53
CA TYR A 74 -3.01 -0.82 1.45
C TYR A 74 -2.41 -2.12 1.98
N ILE A 75 -1.52 -2.07 2.98
CA ILE A 75 -0.91 -3.26 3.60
C ILE A 75 -1.96 -4.19 4.21
N LEU A 76 -2.98 -3.62 4.88
CA LEU A 76 -4.06 -4.43 5.44
C LEU A 76 -4.88 -5.12 4.36
N GLN A 77 -5.15 -4.43 3.25
CA GLN A 77 -5.87 -5.02 2.13
C GLN A 77 -5.07 -6.14 1.46
N THR A 78 -3.78 -5.93 1.19
CA THR A 78 -2.94 -6.96 0.55
C THR A 78 -2.84 -8.21 1.44
N ARG A 79 -2.66 -8.04 2.75
CA ARG A 79 -2.64 -9.16 3.70
C ARG A 79 -3.96 -9.95 3.72
N LYS A 80 -5.11 -9.28 3.66
CA LYS A 80 -6.41 -9.96 3.58
C LYS A 80 -6.53 -10.78 2.31
N LEU A 81 -6.17 -10.20 1.16
CA LEU A 81 -6.18 -10.92 -0.11
C LEU A 81 -5.24 -12.13 -0.11
N THR A 82 -4.06 -12.02 0.50
CA THR A 82 -3.14 -13.14 0.64
C THR A 82 -3.70 -14.22 1.57
N ALA A 83 -4.29 -13.86 2.71
CA ALA A 83 -4.90 -14.82 3.62
C ALA A 83 -6.08 -15.55 2.95
N ASP A 84 -7.00 -14.81 2.34
CA ASP A 84 -8.15 -15.38 1.62
C ASP A 84 -7.70 -16.31 0.47
N ALA A 85 -6.60 -15.98 -0.22
CA ALA A 85 -6.04 -16.80 -1.28
C ALA A 85 -5.39 -18.09 -0.75
N ILE A 86 -4.71 -18.04 0.40
CA ILE A 86 -4.15 -19.22 1.06
C ILE A 86 -5.28 -20.14 1.51
N ASP A 87 -6.30 -19.60 2.18
CA ASP A 87 -7.46 -20.38 2.65
C ASP A 87 -8.16 -21.09 1.47
N GLN A 88 -8.31 -20.44 0.31
CA GLN A 88 -8.87 -21.04 -0.90
C GLN A 88 -7.98 -22.14 -1.50
N LEU A 89 -6.66 -21.97 -1.44
CA LEU A 89 -5.72 -22.99 -1.91
C LEU A 89 -5.73 -24.23 -1.00
N GLU A 90 -5.77 -24.05 0.31
CA GLU A 90 -5.85 -25.14 1.29
C GLU A 90 -7.15 -25.94 1.11
N LEU A 91 -8.29 -25.27 0.97
CA LEU A 91 -9.58 -25.93 0.68
C LEU A 91 -9.58 -26.70 -0.65
N GLY A 92 -8.92 -26.16 -1.68
CA GLY A 92 -8.79 -26.81 -2.99
C GLY A 92 -7.85 -28.02 -2.97
N LEU A 93 -6.82 -28.00 -2.14
CA LEU A 93 -5.89 -29.12 -1.92
C LEU A 93 -6.58 -30.26 -1.15
N GLU A 94 -7.33 -29.95 -0.09
CA GLU A 94 -8.09 -30.96 0.68
C GLU A 94 -9.17 -31.65 -0.17
N ALA A 95 -9.88 -30.90 -1.02
CA ALA A 95 -10.85 -31.46 -1.96
C ALA A 95 -10.19 -32.37 -3.03
N ALA A 96 -8.96 -32.06 -3.45
CA ALA A 96 -8.21 -32.88 -4.40
C ALA A 96 -7.65 -34.16 -3.75
N GLU A 97 -7.25 -34.10 -2.48
CA GLU A 97 -6.73 -35.26 -1.73
C GLU A 97 -7.83 -36.23 -1.24
N THR A 98 -9.05 -35.74 -1.01
CA THR A 98 -10.17 -36.58 -0.55
C THR A 98 -10.91 -37.34 -1.64
N GLY A 99 -10.62 -37.08 -2.92
CA GLY A 99 -11.05 -37.94 -4.02
C GLY A 99 -12.56 -38.20 -4.10
N GLU A 100 -13.41 -37.23 -3.74
CA GLU A 100 -14.84 -37.32 -4.03
C GLU A 100 -15.09 -36.94 -5.49
N VAL A 101 -14.71 -37.85 -6.38
CA VAL A 101 -15.20 -37.89 -7.77
C VAL A 101 -16.49 -38.71 -7.72
N SER A 102 -17.64 -38.02 -7.73
CA SER A 102 -18.91 -38.64 -8.14
C SER A 102 -19.11 -38.48 -9.64
#